data_AF-A0A9D4FMF5-F1
#
_entry.id   AF-A0A9D4FMF5-F1
#
_cell.length_a   1.000
_cell.length_b   1.000
_cell.length_c   1.000
_cell.angle_alpha   90.00
_cell.angle_beta   90.00
_cell.angle_gamma   90.00
#
_symmetry.space_group_name_H-M   'P 1'
#
loop_
_entity.id
_entity.type
_entity.pdbx_description
1 polymer ?
#
loop_
_entity_poly.entity_id
_entity_poly.type
_entity_poly.pdbx_seq_one_letter_code
_entity_poly.pdbx_strand_id
1 'polypeptide(L)'
;MLASDREITVFSEWCSMPECAGKQGCGNLRCALCTQCLHASQKVTLREAYLEHYNRGGCHRLIPPAIGHEAALTWSPENPDTDAFGLQNQTERNRLMYLWFVCMCRKDRTFCL
;
A
#
# COMPACT_ATOMS: atom_id res chain seq x y z
N MET A 1 -3.09 21.33 -3.01
CA MET A 1 -2.14 20.74 -2.05
C MET A 1 -1.20 19.82 -2.81
N LEU A 2 0.06 19.72 -2.42
CA LEU A 2 1.07 18.90 -3.11
C LEU A 2 1.52 17.82 -2.13
N ALA A 3 1.31 16.55 -2.48
CA ALA A 3 1.70 15.45 -1.61
C ALA A 3 3.20 15.12 -1.76
N SER A 4 3.88 14.88 -0.65
CA SER A 4 5.30 14.54 -0.58
C SER A 4 5.53 13.02 -0.53
N ASP A 5 6.77 12.58 -0.77
CA ASP A 5 7.13 11.16 -0.64
C ASP A 5 6.90 10.62 0.77
N ARG A 6 6.97 11.47 1.81
CA ARG A 6 6.77 11.06 3.20
C ARG A 6 5.33 10.62 3.48
N GLU A 7 4.37 11.21 2.80
CA GLU A 7 2.95 10.89 3.01
C GLU A 7 2.57 9.53 2.42
N ILE A 8 3.24 9.14 1.33
CA ILE A 8 3.03 7.85 0.67
C ILE A 8 3.90 6.73 1.26
N THR A 9 4.92 7.05 2.06
CA THR A 9 5.71 6.04 2.76
C THR A 9 4.88 5.29 3.80
N VAL A 10 4.99 3.96 3.75
CA VAL A 10 4.38 3.02 4.71
C VAL A 10 5.47 2.24 5.44
N PHE A 11 5.16 1.05 5.98
CA PHE A 11 6.02 0.16 6.79
C PHE A 11 7.51 0.43 6.80
N SER A 12 7.93 1.37 7.65
CA SER A 12 9.34 1.58 7.95
C SER A 12 9.95 0.33 8.58
N GLU A 13 9.16 -0.42 9.36
CA GLU A 13 9.56 -1.69 9.97
C GLU A 13 9.96 -2.72 8.91
N TRP A 14 9.10 -2.99 7.92
CA TRP A 14 9.41 -3.93 6.85
C TRP A 14 10.58 -3.45 6.00
N CYS A 15 10.62 -2.16 5.67
CA CYS A 15 11.70 -1.59 4.86
C CYS A 15 13.05 -1.55 5.58
N SER A 16 13.06 -1.64 6.90
CA SER A 16 14.28 -1.78 7.71
C SER A 16 14.79 -3.22 7.81
N MET A 17 14.00 -4.21 7.37
CA MET A 17 14.41 -5.61 7.41
C MET A 17 15.53 -5.89 6.39
N PRO A 18 16.47 -6.80 6.70
CA PRO A 18 17.56 -7.17 5.80
C PRO A 18 17.08 -7.68 4.43
N GLU A 19 15.90 -8.30 4.39
CA GLU A 19 15.25 -8.82 3.18
C GLU A 19 14.91 -7.71 2.17
N CYS A 20 14.66 -6.49 2.65
CA CYS A 20 14.37 -5.31 1.83
C CYS A 20 15.61 -4.44 1.56
N ALA A 21 16.80 -4.88 1.99
CA ALA A 21 18.03 -4.13 1.81
C ALA A 21 18.44 -4.10 0.32
N GLY A 22 18.73 -2.89 -0.17
CA GLY A 22 19.14 -2.68 -1.57
C GLY A 22 18.01 -2.86 -2.58
N LYS A 23 18.37 -2.91 -3.87
CA LYS A 23 17.39 -3.08 -4.96
C LYS A 23 16.97 -4.53 -5.18
N GLN A 24 17.76 -5.48 -4.68
CA GLN A 24 17.50 -6.92 -4.80
C GLN A 24 16.27 -7.33 -3.99
N GLY A 25 16.01 -6.69 -2.86
CA GLY A 25 14.83 -6.94 -2.03
C GLY A 25 13.51 -6.50 -2.67
N CYS A 26 13.54 -5.66 -3.71
CA CYS A 26 12.33 -5.13 -4.35
C CYS A 26 11.49 -6.16 -5.11
N GLY A 27 12.04 -7.37 -5.35
CA GLY A 27 11.27 -8.49 -5.89
C GLY A 27 10.31 -9.12 -4.87
N ASN A 28 10.51 -8.88 -3.57
CA ASN A 28 9.60 -9.34 -2.53
C ASN A 28 8.41 -8.37 -2.41
N LEU A 29 7.18 -8.91 -2.42
CA LEU A 29 5.96 -8.11 -2.30
C LEU A 29 5.92 -7.29 -1.00
N ARG A 30 6.50 -7.79 0.10
CA ARG A 30 6.64 -7.07 1.37
C ARG A 30 7.46 -5.77 1.22
N CYS A 31 8.44 -5.78 0.33
CA CYS A 31 9.36 -4.67 0.10
C CYS A 31 8.94 -3.73 -1.05
N ALA A 32 7.93 -4.11 -1.83
CA ALA A 32 7.53 -3.41 -3.05
C ALA A 32 7.15 -1.93 -2.82
N LEU A 33 6.71 -1.58 -1.62
CA LEU A 33 6.35 -0.20 -1.23
C LEU A 33 7.48 0.58 -0.56
N CYS A 34 8.64 -0.02 -0.35
CA CYS A 34 9.78 0.69 0.18
C CYS A 34 10.23 1.78 -0.79
N THR A 35 10.68 2.91 -0.25
CA THR A 35 10.99 4.09 -1.07
C THR A 35 12.06 3.82 -2.11
N GLN A 36 13.01 2.91 -1.84
CA GLN A 36 14.02 2.47 -2.82
C GLN A 36 13.47 1.60 -3.96
N CYS A 37 12.30 0.98 -3.76
CA CYS A 37 11.67 0.07 -4.72
C CYS A 37 10.62 0.77 -5.60
N LEU A 38 10.11 1.92 -5.17
CA LEU A 38 9.11 2.68 -5.92
C LEU A 38 9.75 3.47 -7.07
N HIS A 39 9.25 3.23 -8.29
CA HIS A 39 9.54 4.04 -9.46
C HIS A 39 8.88 5.42 -9.39
N ALA A 40 9.41 6.39 -10.14
CA ALA A 40 8.87 7.76 -10.16
C ALA A 40 7.37 7.81 -10.52
N SER A 41 6.92 7.01 -11.51
CA SER A 41 5.52 6.90 -11.91
C SER A 41 4.62 6.31 -10.81
N GLN A 42 5.12 5.32 -10.07
CA GLN A 42 4.41 4.74 -8.93
C GLN A 42 4.29 5.76 -7.80
N LYS A 43 5.35 6.52 -7.50
CA LYS A 43 5.29 7.60 -6.50
C LYS A 43 4.24 8.65 -6.86
N VAL A 44 4.17 9.06 -8.13
CA VAL A 44 3.12 9.98 -8.60
C VAL A 44 1.74 9.38 -8.38
N THR A 45 1.53 8.12 -8.78
CA THR A 45 0.25 7.42 -8.61
C THR A 45 -0.17 7.33 -7.13
N LEU A 46 0.77 7.01 -6.23
CA LEU A 46 0.49 6.91 -4.80
C LEU A 46 0.19 8.30 -4.17
N ARG A 47 0.86 9.35 -4.64
CA ARG A 47 0.58 10.72 -4.18
C ARG A 47 -0.79 11.19 -4.63
N GLU A 48 -1.18 10.87 -5.85
CA GLU A 48 -2.53 11.11 -6.36
C GLU A 48 -3.57 10.35 -5.54
N ALA A 49 -3.33 9.07 -5.25
CA ALA A 49 -4.23 8.25 -4.42
C ALA A 49 -4.34 8.77 -2.98
N TYR A 50 -3.25 9.28 -2.41
CA TYR A 50 -3.26 9.98 -1.12
C TYR A 50 -4.15 11.23 -1.20
N LEU A 51 -3.92 12.11 -2.16
CA LEU A 51 -4.72 13.32 -2.34
C LEU A 51 -6.18 13.02 -2.61
N GLU A 52 -6.50 11.98 -3.39
CA GLU A 52 -7.87 11.52 -3.64
C GLU A 52 -8.53 11.13 -2.32
N HIS A 53 -7.85 10.36 -1.47
CA HIS A 53 -8.39 9.94 -0.19
C HIS A 53 -8.71 11.14 0.73
N TYR A 54 -7.81 12.13 0.84
CA TYR A 54 -8.05 13.31 1.68
C TYR A 54 -9.10 14.27 1.09
N ASN A 55 -9.24 14.30 -0.24
CA ASN A 55 -10.22 15.14 -0.93
C ASN A 55 -11.50 14.38 -1.32
N ARG A 56 -11.73 13.18 -0.77
CA ARG A 56 -12.84 12.30 -1.19
C ARG A 56 -14.23 12.83 -0.86
N GLY A 57 -14.36 13.75 0.12
CA GLY A 57 -15.65 14.17 0.63
C GLY A 57 -16.49 12.97 1.09
N GLY A 58 -17.67 12.78 0.50
CA GLY A 58 -18.54 11.61 0.74
C GLY A 58 -18.26 10.40 -0.15
N CYS A 59 -17.30 10.48 -1.08
CA CYS A 59 -16.95 9.37 -1.96
C CYS A 59 -16.10 8.33 -1.22
N HIS A 60 -16.24 7.06 -1.62
CA HIS A 60 -15.44 5.96 -1.15
C HIS A 60 -14.87 5.17 -2.32
N ARG A 61 -13.74 4.50 -2.09
CA ARG A 61 -13.10 3.69 -3.11
C ARG A 61 -13.85 2.37 -3.29
N LEU A 62 -14.11 2.02 -4.55
CA LEU A 62 -14.63 0.70 -4.92
C LEU A 62 -13.47 -0.31 -5.07
N ILE A 63 -12.31 0.15 -5.56
CA ILE A 63 -11.11 -0.65 -5.77
C ILE A 63 -9.88 0.14 -5.29
N PRO A 64 -8.98 -0.46 -4.48
CA PRO A 64 -9.17 -1.73 -3.78
C PRO A 64 -10.30 -1.63 -2.74
N PRO A 65 -10.99 -2.75 -2.45
CA PRO A 65 -12.02 -2.78 -1.43
C PRO A 65 -11.42 -2.36 -0.08
N ALA A 66 -12.22 -1.63 0.69
CA ALA A 66 -11.78 -1.19 2.01
C ALA A 66 -11.62 -2.39 2.95
N ILE A 67 -10.57 -2.34 3.75
CA ILE A 67 -10.24 -3.35 4.76
C ILE A 67 -10.49 -2.77 6.15
N GLY A 68 -11.02 -3.58 7.06
CA GLY A 68 -11.14 -3.20 8.46
C GLY A 68 -9.76 -3.14 9.13
N HIS A 69 -9.59 -2.28 10.14
CA HIS A 69 -8.31 -2.09 10.81
C HIS A 69 -7.70 -3.40 11.37
N GLU A 70 -8.51 -4.22 12.04
CA GLU A 70 -8.07 -5.51 12.62
C GLU A 70 -7.62 -6.52 11.53
N ALA A 71 -8.35 -6.55 10.42
CA ALA A 71 -7.98 -7.37 9.27
C ALA A 71 -6.69 -6.85 8.63
N ALA A 72 -6.49 -5.53 8.57
CA ALA A 72 -5.26 -4.95 8.07
C ALA A 72 -4.06 -5.32 8.96
N LEU A 73 -4.18 -5.20 10.29
CA LEU A 73 -3.09 -5.56 11.23
C LEU A 73 -2.60 -7.01 11.08
N THR A 74 -3.52 -7.93 10.78
CA THR A 74 -3.22 -9.35 10.58
C THR A 74 -2.87 -9.72 9.14
N TRP A 75 -3.09 -8.80 8.19
CA TRP A 75 -2.80 -9.02 6.78
C TRP A 75 -1.29 -9.12 6.50
N SER A 76 -0.92 -10.13 5.71
CA SER A 76 0.44 -10.36 5.23
C SER A 76 0.41 -10.85 3.78
N PRO A 77 1.36 -10.41 2.92
CA PRO A 77 1.48 -10.93 1.56
C PRO A 77 1.79 -12.44 1.50
N GLU A 78 2.29 -13.01 2.60
CA GLU A 78 2.64 -14.43 2.73
C GLU A 78 1.43 -15.32 3.10
N ASN A 79 0.30 -14.73 3.48
CA ASN A 79 -0.91 -15.46 3.89
C ASN A 79 -2.08 -15.23 2.90
N PRO A 80 -2.19 -16.06 1.84
CA PRO A 80 -3.18 -15.89 0.78
C PRO A 80 -4.63 -16.04 1.24
N ASP A 81 -4.89 -16.69 2.38
CA ASP A 81 -6.25 -16.86 2.91
C ASP A 81 -6.90 -15.53 3.37
N THR A 82 -6.09 -14.48 3.55
CA THR A 82 -6.57 -13.12 3.90
C THR A 82 -6.83 -12.23 2.68
N ASP A 83 -6.62 -12.74 1.47
CA ASP A 83 -6.69 -11.98 0.23
C ASP A 83 -8.09 -12.02 -0.41
N ALA A 84 -9.03 -11.31 0.21
CA ALA A 84 -10.40 -11.18 -0.31
C ALA A 84 -10.49 -10.53 -1.71
N PHE A 85 -9.43 -9.85 -2.16
CA PHE A 85 -9.37 -9.16 -3.45
C PHE A 85 -8.73 -10.02 -4.57
N GLY A 86 -8.17 -11.17 -4.21
CA GLY A 86 -7.50 -12.07 -5.14
C GLY A 86 -6.34 -11.39 -5.86
N LEU A 87 -5.41 -10.77 -5.12
CA LEU A 87 -4.18 -10.14 -5.60
C LEU A 87 -3.49 -10.95 -6.69
N GLN A 88 -3.45 -12.27 -6.59
CA GLN A 88 -2.81 -13.14 -7.59
C GLN A 88 -3.42 -13.02 -9.00
N ASN A 89 -4.70 -12.66 -9.11
CA ASN A 89 -5.40 -12.46 -10.39
C ASN A 89 -5.39 -10.99 -10.85
N GLN A 90 -4.82 -10.08 -10.06
CA GLN A 90 -4.78 -8.65 -10.34
C GLN A 90 -3.51 -8.27 -11.12
N THR A 91 -3.56 -7.14 -11.83
CA THR A 91 -2.37 -6.53 -12.44
C THR A 91 -1.40 -6.06 -11.37
N GLU A 92 -0.10 -5.93 -11.70
CA GLU A 92 0.92 -5.43 -10.76
C GLU A 92 0.55 -4.08 -10.14
N ARG A 93 -0.05 -3.17 -10.93
CA ARG A 93 -0.51 -1.86 -10.46
C ARG A 93 -1.62 -2.00 -9.42
N ASN A 94 -2.60 -2.87 -9.68
CA ASN A 94 -3.69 -3.13 -8.73
C ASN A 94 -3.18 -3.78 -7.44
N ARG A 95 -2.21 -4.70 -7.55
CA ARG A 95 -1.57 -5.32 -6.39
C ARG A 95 -0.84 -4.29 -5.53
N LEU A 96 -0.04 -3.44 -6.16
CA LEU A 96 0.69 -2.37 -5.48
C LEU A 96 -0.28 -1.40 -4.79
N MET A 97 -1.38 -1.03 -5.44
CA MET A 97 -2.38 -0.14 -4.88
C MET A 97 -3.12 -0.78 -3.69
N TYR A 98 -3.54 -2.04 -3.82
CA TYR A 98 -4.15 -2.80 -2.72
C TYR A 98 -3.21 -2.88 -1.52
N LEU A 99 -1.98 -3.33 -1.76
CA LEU A 99 -0.93 -3.41 -0.74
C LEU A 99 -0.77 -2.05 -0.06
N TRP A 100 -0.66 -0.97 -0.83
CA TRP A 100 -0.47 0.36 -0.27
C TRP A 100 -1.62 0.80 0.62
N PHE A 101 -2.87 0.54 0.22
CA PHE A 101 -4.02 0.91 1.03
C PHE A 101 -4.16 0.08 2.31
N VAL A 102 -3.84 -1.21 2.27
CA VAL A 102 -3.76 -2.02 3.49
C VAL A 102 -2.70 -1.44 4.43
N CYS A 103 -1.53 -1.11 3.90
CA CYS A 103 -0.44 -0.53 4.68
C CYS A 103 -0.80 0.85 5.25
N MET A 104 -1.49 1.69 4.47
CA MET A 104 -1.97 2.99 4.92
C MET A 104 -3.04 2.86 6.01
N CYS A 105 -3.99 1.93 5.89
CA CYS A 105 -4.98 1.66 6.93
C CYS A 105 -4.34 1.27 8.27
N ARG A 106 -3.26 0.48 8.23
CA ARG A 106 -2.49 0.13 9.44
C ARG A 106 -1.75 1.32 10.06
N LYS A 107 -1.28 2.26 9.23
CA LYS A 107 -0.58 3.48 9.66
C LYS A 107 -1.56 4.55 10.15
N ASP A 108 -2.68 4.71 9.46
CA ASP A 108 -3.69 5.73 9.66
C ASP A 108 -5.10 5.11 9.47
N ARG A 109 -5.86 5.09 10.56
CA ARG A 109 -7.20 4.50 10.60
C ARG A 109 -8.19 5.16 9.63
N THR A 110 -7.95 6.40 9.19
CA THR A 110 -8.87 7.05 8.23
C THR A 110 -8.89 6.37 6.87
N PHE A 111 -7.85 5.55 6.57
CA PHE A 111 -7.73 4.76 5.36
C PHE A 111 -8.42 3.39 5.43
N CYS A 112 -8.88 2.97 6.62
CA CYS A 112 -9.67 1.78 6.82
C CYS A 112 -11.16 2.01 6.51
N LEU A 113 -11.95 0.93 6.47
CA LEU A 113 -13.42 0.99 6.50
C LEU A 113 -13.91 1.50 7.87
#